data_AF-A0A5Q4H8D0-F1
#
_entry.id   AF-A0A5Q4H8D0-F1
#
_cell.length_a   1.000
_cell.length_b   1.000
_cell.length_c   1.000
_cell.angle_alpha   90.00
_cell.angle_beta   90.00
_cell.angle_gamma   90.00
#
_symmetry.space_group_name_H-M   'P 1'
#
loop_
_entity.id
_entity.type
_entity.pdbx_description
1 polymer ?
#
loop_
_entity_poly.entity_id
_entity_poly.type
_entity_poly.pdbx_seq_one_letter_code
_entity_poly.pdbx_strand_id
1 'polypeptide(L)' 'MYLPPLLKDGWHLLFGHQNHHRVYDRAGQRCGSCGHGLIQRIVQAQRSSFFCPNCQTRTP' A
#
# COMPACT_ATOMS: atom_id res chain seq x y z
N MET A 1 -30.11 -30.07 -14.85
CA MET A 1 -30.15 -30.81 -13.58
C MET A 1 -28.71 -31.17 -13.22
N TYR A 2 -27.94 -30.48 -12.39
CA TYR A 2 -28.13 -29.37 -11.46
C TYR A 2 -26.77 -28.63 -11.37
N LEU A 3 -26.71 -27.32 -11.65
CA LEU A 3 -25.61 -26.49 -11.19
C LEU A 3 -26.16 -25.67 -10.01
N PRO A 4 -25.59 -25.76 -8.80
CA PRO A 4 -26.14 -25.09 -7.63
C PRO A 4 -26.09 -23.56 -7.81
N PRO A 5 -27.14 -22.83 -7.39
CA PRO A 5 -27.21 -21.38 -7.52
C PRO A 5 -26.45 -20.71 -6.36
N LEU A 6 -25.13 -20.88 -6.28
CA LEU A 6 -24.32 -20.26 -5.23
C LEU A 6 -22.94 -19.83 -5.74
N LEU A 7 -22.88 -18.86 -6.65
CA LEU A 7 -21.66 -18.04 -6.84
C LEU A 7 -21.94 -16.75 -7.64
N LYS A 8 -22.92 -15.94 -7.26
CA LYS A 8 -23.18 -14.66 -7.95
C LYS A 8 -22.46 -13.48 -7.29
N ASP A 9 -22.03 -13.63 -6.03
CA ASP A 9 -21.61 -12.48 -5.20
C ASP A 9 -20.16 -12.57 -4.70
N GLY A 10 -19.40 -13.60 -5.12
CA GLY A 10 -18.08 -13.91 -4.56
C GLY A 10 -16.88 -13.11 -5.14
N TRP A 11 -17.06 -12.41 -6.26
CA TRP A 11 -15.94 -11.81 -7.00
C TRP A 11 -15.57 -10.38 -6.56
N HIS A 12 -16.48 -9.67 -5.89
CA HIS A 12 -16.26 -8.28 -5.49
C HIS A 12 -15.39 -8.13 -4.22
N LEU A 13 -15.13 -9.21 -3.50
CA LEU A 13 -14.31 -9.23 -2.28
C LEU A 13 -12.87 -9.72 -2.50
N LEU A 14 -12.54 -10.22 -3.70
CA LEU A 14 -11.22 -10.81 -3.99
C LEU A 14 -10.17 -9.78 -4.45
N PHE A 15 -10.56 -8.54 -4.76
CA PHE A 15 -9.68 -7.52 -5.37
C PHE A 15 -9.65 -6.19 -4.60
N GLY A 16 -9.80 -6.23 -3.28
CA GLY A 16 -9.95 -5.03 -2.43
C GLY A 16 -8.69 -4.50 -1.77
N HIS A 17 -7.51 -4.53 -2.39
CA HIS A 17 -6.25 -4.13 -1.72
C HIS A 17 -5.45 -3.05 -2.46
N GLN A 18 -6.04 -1.88 -2.68
CA GLN A 18 -5.35 -0.74 -3.32
C GLN A 18 -5.34 0.55 -2.48
N ASN A 19 -6.16 0.66 -1.43
CA ASN A 19 -6.48 1.96 -0.81
C ASN A 19 -5.63 2.35 0.41
N HIS A 20 -4.68 1.52 0.83
CA HIS A 20 -3.90 1.77 2.06
C HIS A 20 -2.49 2.33 1.81
N HIS A 21 -2.16 2.75 0.58
CA HIS A 21 -0.86 3.34 0.27
C HIS A 21 -0.73 4.76 0.86
N ARG A 22 -0.22 4.84 2.08
CA ARG A 22 -0.01 6.13 2.78
C ARG A 22 1.21 6.90 2.30
N VAL A 23 2.14 6.25 1.60
CA VAL A 23 3.45 6.84 1.24
C VAL A 23 3.74 6.91 -0.26
N TYR A 24 3.02 6.18 -1.10
CA TYR A 24 3.31 6.10 -2.54
C TYR A 24 3.12 7.45 -3.22
N ASP A 25 4.07 7.83 -4.09
CA ASP A 25 4.10 9.09 -4.85
C ASP A 25 3.97 10.38 -4.00
N ARG A 26 4.36 10.30 -2.72
CA ARG A 26 4.30 11.42 -1.77
C ARG A 26 5.68 11.87 -1.31
N ALA A 27 6.71 11.65 -2.11
CA ALA A 27 8.07 12.06 -1.78
C ALA A 27 8.13 13.57 -1.46
N GLY A 28 8.80 13.94 -0.36
CA GLY A 28 8.87 15.32 0.12
C GLY A 28 7.65 15.81 0.91
N GLN A 29 6.54 15.07 0.92
CA GLN A 29 5.37 15.40 1.74
C GLN A 29 5.54 14.90 3.18
N ARG A 30 4.83 15.54 4.12
CA ARG A 30 4.72 15.05 5.50
C ARG A 30 4.01 13.70 5.54
N CYS A 31 4.50 12.80 6.38
CA CYS A 31 3.94 11.47 6.56
C CYS A 31 2.55 11.55 7.21
N GLY A 32 1.53 11.02 6.54
CA GLY A 32 0.17 10.98 7.08
C GLY A 32 -0.03 10.04 8.29
N SER A 33 0.93 9.16 8.60
CA SER A 33 0.86 8.32 9.81
C SER A 33 1.46 9.00 11.03
N CYS A 34 2.70 9.50 10.96
CA CYS A 34 3.35 10.11 12.12
C CYS A 34 3.30 11.63 12.15
N GLY A 35 3.01 12.33 11.06
CA GLY A 35 2.94 13.79 11.01
C GLY A 35 4.29 14.53 11.02
N HIS A 36 5.37 13.90 11.49
CA HIS A 36 6.68 14.56 11.64
C HIS A 36 7.70 14.21 10.56
N GLY A 37 7.67 12.98 10.03
CA GLY A 37 8.64 12.53 9.01
C GLY A 37 8.29 13.04 7.61
N LEU A 38 9.31 13.31 6.80
CA LEU A 38 9.13 13.47 5.35
C LEU A 38 9.23 12.12 4.65
N ILE A 39 8.34 11.87 3.72
CA ILE A 39 8.36 10.65 2.90
C ILE A 39 9.54 10.73 1.93
N GLN A 40 10.34 9.68 1.89
CA GLN A 40 11.50 9.53 1.01
C GLN A 40 11.17 8.62 -0.16
N ARG A 41 11.81 8.89 -1.31
CA ARG A 41 11.82 8.02 -2.48
C ARG A 41 13.23 7.52 -2.72
N ILE A 42 13.36 6.21 -2.91
CA ILE A 42 14.59 5.56 -3.37
C ILE A 42 14.31 4.74 -4.61
N VAL A 43 15.35 4.43 -5.38
CA VAL A 43 15.29 3.49 -6.50
C VAL A 43 16.19 2.32 -6.17
N GLN A 44 15.63 1.11 -6.16
CA GLN A 44 16.38 -0.13 -5.95
C GLN A 44 16.08 -1.07 -7.10
N ALA A 45 17.12 -1.59 -7.77
CA ALA A 45 16.97 -2.50 -8.91
C ALA A 45 15.91 -2.01 -9.92
N GLN A 46 15.99 -0.73 -10.31
CA GLN A 46 15.07 -0.07 -11.25
C GLN A 46 13.60 0.06 -10.80
N ARG A 47 13.27 -0.23 -9.53
CA ARG A 47 11.94 -0.01 -8.95
C ARG A 47 11.96 1.16 -7.97
N SER A 48 10.99 2.06 -8.11
CA SER A 48 10.81 3.16 -7.15
C SER A 48 10.13 2.63 -5.89
N SER A 49 10.70 2.96 -4.74
CA SER A 49 10.14 2.65 -3.42
C SER A 49 9.97 3.94 -2.63
N PHE A 50 8.91 4.00 -1.82
CA PHE A 50 8.57 5.15 -0.99
C PHE A 50 8.43 4.70 0.46
N PHE A 51 8.97 5.46 1.40
CA PHE A 51 8.90 5.13 2.83
C PHE A 51 9.00 6.36 3.72
N CYS A 52 8.53 6.23 4.96
CA CYS A 52 8.82 7.19 6.02
C CYS A 52 9.96 6.63 6.89
N PRO A 53 11.11 7.31 7.05
CA PRO A 53 12.24 6.78 7.82
C PRO A 53 11.93 6.66 9.32
N ASN A 54 10.97 7.43 9.83
CA ASN A 54 10.55 7.36 11.24
C ASN A 54 9.56 6.21 11.50
N CYS A 55 8.70 5.88 10.54
CA CYS A 55 7.69 4.82 10.71
C CYS A 55 8.16 3.45 10.25
N GLN A 56 8.99 3.40 9.21
CA GLN A 56 9.47 2.17 8.58
C GLN A 56 10.99 2.08 8.81
N THR A 57 11.36 1.94 10.08
CA THR A 57 12.75 1.71 10.50
C THR A 57 13.18 0.29 10.13
N ARG A 58 14.46 0.09 9.83
CA ARG A 58 15.02 -1.25 9.75
C ARG A 58 14.98 -1.84 11.16
N THR A 59 14.02 -2.70 11.44
CA THR A 59 14.14 -3.59 12.60
C THR A 59 15.38 -4.46 12.37
N PRO A 60 16.31 -4.58 13.33
CA PRO A 60 17.41 -5.54 13.21
C PRO A 60 16.90 -6.96 13.05
#